data_AF-A0AAP3DJS5-F1
#
_entry.id   AF-A0AAP3DJS5-F1
#
_cell.length_a   1.000
_cell.length_b   1.000
_cell.length_c   1.000
_cell.angle_alpha   90.00
_cell.angle_beta   90.00
_cell.angle_gamma   90.00
#
_symmetry.space_group_name_H-M   'P 1'
#
loop_
_entity.id
_entity.type
_entity.pdbx_description
1 polymer ?
#
loop_
_entity_poly.entity_id
_entity_poly.type
_entity_poly.pdbx_seq_one_letter_code
_entity_poly.pdbx_strand_id
1 'polypeptide(L)'
;MDKPIAQHVTFYRAEGRYNILDSSEVSAQYIFRLPPDAPNKLSRSFLIDIDKDYTYSNDDMTALELAEWIQSVFDSYWIHTSKKQVAELVEYLRSIEGQEEIKRAEYNLEYAKYQVWEWTNKLNEYQGVFDKLTAEESKL
;
A
#
# COMPACT_ATOMS: atom_id res chain seq x y z
N MET A 1 -1.72 3.26 22.96
CA MET A 1 -2.71 3.30 21.87
C MET A 1 -2.20 2.36 20.81
N ASP A 2 -3.03 1.48 20.29
CA ASP A 2 -2.58 0.53 19.27
C ASP A 2 -2.57 1.18 17.89
N LYS A 3 -1.65 0.73 17.02
CA LYS A 3 -1.63 1.18 15.61
C LYS A 3 -2.91 0.71 14.92
N PRO A 4 -3.69 1.61 14.28
CA PRO A 4 -4.92 1.21 13.60
C PRO A 4 -4.61 0.27 12.43
N ILE A 5 -5.55 -0.63 12.16
CA ILE A 5 -5.50 -1.58 11.04
C ILE A 5 -6.40 -1.05 9.92
N ALA A 6 -5.87 -0.97 8.70
CA ALA A 6 -6.63 -0.51 7.54
C ALA A 6 -7.80 -1.47 7.24
N GLN A 7 -9.00 -0.91 7.10
CA GLN A 7 -10.22 -1.63 6.69
C GLN A 7 -10.60 -1.38 5.21
N HIS A 8 -9.86 -0.50 4.54
CA HIS A 8 -9.92 -0.28 3.10
C HIS A 8 -8.93 -1.20 2.38
N VAL A 9 -9.12 -1.38 1.08
CA VAL A 9 -8.23 -2.07 0.17
C VAL A 9 -6.87 -1.38 0.20
N THR A 10 -5.86 -2.16 0.57
CA THR A 10 -4.46 -1.74 0.50
C THR A 10 -3.76 -2.56 -0.59
N PHE A 11 -2.63 -2.06 -1.05
CA PHE A 11 -1.79 -2.80 -1.98
C PHE A 11 -0.32 -2.64 -1.60
N TYR A 12 0.52 -3.47 -2.17
CA TYR A 12 1.96 -3.26 -2.15
C TYR A 12 2.58 -3.73 -3.46
N ARG A 13 3.77 -3.20 -3.74
CA ARG A 13 4.60 -3.59 -4.87
C ARG A 13 5.83 -4.34 -4.36
N ALA A 14 6.23 -5.38 -5.07
CA ALA A 14 7.47 -6.10 -4.86
C ALA A 14 8.17 -6.33 -6.21
N GLU A 15 9.50 -6.28 -6.22
CA GLU A 15 10.30 -6.66 -7.40
C GLU A 15 10.84 -8.06 -7.23
N GLY A 16 10.90 -8.82 -8.31
CA GLY A 16 11.41 -10.18 -8.26
C GLY A 16 11.55 -10.83 -9.61
N ARG A 17 12.11 -12.03 -9.61
CA ARG A 17 12.29 -12.89 -10.78
C ARG A 17 11.18 -13.93 -10.78
N TYR A 18 10.09 -13.61 -11.49
CA TYR A 18 8.89 -14.44 -11.50
C TYR A 18 8.77 -15.29 -12.77
N ASN A 19 9.59 -15.01 -13.79
CA ASN A 19 9.63 -15.82 -14.99
C ASN A 19 10.46 -17.10 -14.74
N ILE A 20 9.80 -18.26 -14.82
CA ILE A 20 10.44 -19.58 -14.64
C ILE A 20 11.29 -19.94 -15.87
N LEU A 21 10.94 -19.42 -17.05
CA LEU A 21 11.63 -19.68 -18.31
C LEU A 21 12.86 -18.76 -18.51
N ASP A 22 12.85 -17.57 -17.91
CA ASP A 22 13.98 -16.64 -17.89
C ASP A 22 14.21 -16.07 -16.49
N SER A 23 15.13 -16.70 -15.75
CA SER A 23 15.49 -16.27 -14.40
C SER A 23 16.28 -14.96 -14.31
N SER A 24 16.66 -14.37 -15.45
CA SER A 24 17.31 -13.05 -15.49
C SER A 24 16.31 -11.90 -15.56
N GLU A 25 15.07 -12.20 -15.97
CA GLU A 25 14.01 -11.22 -16.12
C GLU A 25 13.47 -10.78 -14.74
N VAL A 26 13.44 -9.47 -14.54
CA VAL A 26 12.87 -8.84 -13.34
C VAL A 26 11.51 -8.28 -13.70
N SER A 27 10.52 -8.54 -12.85
CA SER A 27 9.17 -8.01 -12.98
C SER A 27 8.75 -7.33 -11.68
N ALA A 28 7.87 -6.35 -11.82
CA ALA A 28 7.15 -5.75 -10.70
C ALA A 28 5.86 -6.56 -10.44
N GLN A 29 5.68 -6.98 -9.21
CA GLN A 29 4.48 -7.64 -8.72
C GLN A 29 3.66 -6.69 -7.87
N TYR A 30 2.42 -6.47 -8.29
CA TYR A 30 1.41 -5.73 -7.53
C TYR A 30 0.50 -6.70 -6.83
N ILE A 31 0.26 -6.48 -5.53
CA ILE A 31 -0.58 -7.36 -4.71
C ILE A 31 -1.62 -6.52 -3.97
N PHE A 32 -2.88 -6.79 -4.28
CA PHE A 32 -4.05 -6.18 -3.66
C PHE A 32 -4.52 -7.01 -2.47
N ARG A 33 -4.68 -6.35 -1.33
CA ARG A 33 -5.27 -6.89 -0.11
C ARG A 33 -6.74 -6.50 -0.08
N LEU A 34 -7.55 -7.30 -0.75
CA LEU A 34 -9.01 -7.13 -0.80
C LEU A 34 -9.65 -7.57 0.53
N PRO A 35 -10.81 -7.00 0.89
CA PRO A 35 -11.54 -7.41 2.08
C PRO A 35 -12.06 -8.86 1.95
N PRO A 36 -12.37 -9.54 3.07
CA PRO A 36 -12.76 -10.96 3.08
C PRO A 36 -14.02 -11.29 2.28
N ASP A 37 -14.92 -10.32 2.10
CA ASP A 37 -16.17 -10.42 1.34
C ASP A 37 -16.00 -10.14 -0.16
N ALA A 38 -14.79 -9.76 -0.61
CA ALA A 38 -14.50 -9.57 -2.02
C ALA A 38 -14.69 -10.88 -2.81
N PRO A 39 -15.22 -10.83 -4.05
CA PRO A 39 -15.44 -12.03 -4.85
C PRO A 39 -14.17 -12.86 -5.02
N ASN A 40 -14.23 -14.15 -4.67
CA ASN A 40 -13.08 -15.07 -4.72
C ASN A 40 -12.46 -15.25 -6.11
N LYS A 41 -13.21 -14.93 -7.17
CA LYS A 41 -12.74 -15.01 -8.56
C LYS A 41 -11.79 -13.86 -8.95
N LEU A 42 -11.74 -12.78 -8.16
CA LEU A 42 -10.91 -11.63 -8.47
C LEU A 42 -9.43 -11.99 -8.33
N SER A 43 -8.66 -11.66 -9.36
CA SER A 43 -7.21 -11.75 -9.29
C SER A 43 -6.70 -10.67 -8.35
N ARG A 44 -5.83 -11.07 -7.41
CA ARG A 44 -5.25 -10.20 -6.39
C ARG A 44 -3.80 -9.83 -6.68
N SER A 45 -3.19 -10.44 -7.69
CA SER A 45 -1.80 -10.21 -8.05
C SER A 45 -1.64 -10.07 -9.54
N PHE A 46 -0.82 -9.10 -9.95
CA PHE A 46 -0.51 -8.81 -11.34
C PHE A 46 0.99 -8.61 -11.49
N LEU A 47 1.55 -9.16 -12.55
CA LEU A 47 2.96 -9.00 -12.91
C LEU A 47 3.05 -8.01 -14.08
N ILE A 48 4.02 -7.12 -14.00
CA ILE A 48 4.33 -6.12 -15.01
C ILE A 48 5.84 -6.18 -15.28
N ASP A 49 6.22 -6.17 -16.55
CA ASP A 49 7.61 -6.07 -16.96
C ASP A 49 8.22 -4.79 -16.37
N ILE A 50 9.42 -4.89 -15.79
CA ILE A 50 10.03 -3.76 -15.07
C ILE A 50 10.22 -2.53 -15.96
N ASP A 51 10.43 -2.74 -17.27
CA ASP A 51 10.55 -1.68 -18.27
C ASP A 51 9.27 -0.89 -18.50
N LYS A 52 8.12 -1.40 -18.05
CA LYS A 52 6.80 -0.76 -18.14
C LYS A 52 6.36 -0.13 -16.82
N ASP A 53 7.18 -0.25 -15.78
CA ASP A 53 6.90 0.21 -14.42
C ASP A 53 7.52 1.58 -14.10
N TYR A 54 7.49 2.49 -15.06
CA TYR A 54 8.10 3.82 -14.92
C TYR A 54 7.14 4.89 -14.39
N THR A 55 5.84 4.60 -14.29
CA THR A 55 4.80 5.57 -13.89
C THR A 55 4.22 5.34 -12.50
N TYR A 56 4.68 4.32 -11.80
CA TYR A 56 4.21 4.03 -10.45
C TYR A 56 4.74 5.05 -9.42
N SER A 57 3.84 5.62 -8.63
CA SER A 57 4.15 6.40 -7.42
C SER A 57 3.40 5.77 -6.25
N ASN A 58 4.13 5.27 -5.25
CA ASN A 58 3.55 4.50 -4.16
C ASN A 58 2.72 5.36 -3.19
N ASP A 59 3.05 6.66 -3.09
CA ASP A 59 2.57 7.48 -1.98
C ASP A 59 1.21 8.15 -2.25
N ASP A 60 0.75 8.21 -3.52
CA ASP A 60 -0.42 9.00 -3.91
C ASP A 60 -1.55 8.22 -4.59
N MET A 61 -1.37 6.93 -4.87
CA MET A 61 -2.38 6.15 -5.60
C MET A 61 -3.36 5.45 -4.67
N THR A 62 -4.65 5.60 -4.96
CA THR A 62 -5.69 4.69 -4.47
C THR A 62 -5.57 3.33 -5.13
N ALA A 63 -6.20 2.31 -4.53
CA ALA A 63 -6.24 0.98 -5.13
C ALA A 63 -6.91 0.99 -6.51
N LEU A 64 -7.94 1.82 -6.71
CA LEU A 64 -8.61 1.97 -8.00
C LEU A 64 -7.67 2.58 -9.05
N GLU A 65 -7.00 3.69 -8.73
CA GLU A 65 -6.05 4.34 -9.64
C GLU A 65 -4.91 3.41 -10.03
N LEU A 66 -4.39 2.63 -9.07
CA LEU A 66 -3.39 1.61 -9.37
C LEU A 66 -3.96 0.56 -10.35
N ALA A 67 -5.15 0.02 -10.10
CA ALA A 67 -5.74 -0.99 -10.98
C ALA A 67 -6.00 -0.45 -12.40
N GLU A 68 -6.45 0.81 -12.52
CA GLU A 68 -6.63 1.49 -13.81
C GLU A 68 -5.30 1.72 -14.53
N TRP A 69 -4.25 2.06 -13.78
CA TRP A 69 -2.89 2.16 -14.33
C TRP A 69 -2.39 0.78 -14.83
N ILE A 70 -2.53 -0.29 -14.05
CA ILE A 70 -2.17 -1.65 -14.49
C ILE A 70 -2.96 -2.03 -15.75
N GLN A 71 -4.25 -1.70 -15.80
CA GLN A 71 -5.08 -1.93 -16.98
C GLN A 71 -4.51 -1.21 -18.21
N SER A 72 -4.10 0.05 -18.07
CA SER A 72 -3.49 0.83 -19.15
C SER A 72 -2.18 0.21 -19.65
N VAL A 73 -1.35 -0.31 -18.73
CA VAL A 73 -0.10 -1.02 -19.08
C VAL A 73 -0.44 -2.29 -19.85
N PHE A 74 -1.41 -3.07 -19.37
CA PHE A 74 -1.83 -4.29 -20.04
C PHE A 74 -2.39 -4.03 -21.43
N ASP A 75 -3.20 -2.99 -21.58
CA ASP A 75 -3.77 -2.58 -22.87
C ASP A 75 -2.70 -2.16 -23.87
N SER A 76 -1.54 -1.69 -23.41
CA SER A 76 -0.38 -1.38 -24.27
C SER A 76 0.28 -2.62 -24.89
N TYR A 77 0.11 -3.81 -24.30
CA TYR A 77 0.62 -5.04 -24.90
C TYR A 77 -0.29 -5.54 -26.02
N TRP A 78 0.33 -6.05 -27.09
CA TRP A 78 -0.38 -6.67 -28.21
C TRP A 78 -1.23 -7.86 -27.75
N ILE A 79 -0.66 -8.74 -26.90
CA ILE A 79 -1.35 -9.87 -26.27
C ILE A 79 -0.96 -9.90 -24.80
N HIS A 80 -1.95 -9.92 -23.90
CA HIS A 80 -1.73 -10.13 -22.47
C HIS A 80 -2.93 -10.89 -21.86
N THR A 81 -2.66 -12.01 -21.18
CA THR A 81 -3.68 -12.94 -20.70
C THR A 81 -4.49 -12.38 -19.53
N SER A 82 -3.92 -11.45 -18.77
CA SER A 82 -4.57 -10.86 -17.59
C SER A 82 -5.42 -9.61 -17.86
N LYS A 83 -5.64 -9.20 -19.13
CA LYS A 83 -6.49 -8.05 -19.48
C LYS A 83 -7.90 -8.15 -18.87
N LYS A 84 -8.52 -9.32 -18.97
CA LYS A 84 -9.85 -9.56 -18.40
C LYS A 84 -9.83 -9.50 -16.87
N GLN A 85 -8.79 -10.06 -16.26
CA GLN A 85 -8.66 -10.13 -14.80
C GLN A 85 -8.49 -8.76 -14.16
N VAL A 86 -7.68 -7.89 -14.78
CA VAL A 86 -7.52 -6.51 -14.29
C VAL A 86 -8.78 -5.68 -14.52
N ALA A 87 -9.49 -5.88 -15.64
CA ALA A 87 -10.77 -5.20 -15.89
C ALA A 87 -11.83 -5.56 -14.83
N GLU A 88 -11.96 -6.85 -14.48
CA GLU A 88 -12.87 -7.29 -13.40
C GLU A 88 -12.49 -6.68 -12.04
N LEU A 89 -11.19 -6.51 -11.76
CA LEU A 89 -10.74 -5.84 -10.54
C LEU A 89 -11.09 -4.34 -10.56
N VAL A 90 -10.86 -3.64 -11.67
CA VAL A 90 -11.21 -2.22 -11.83
C VAL A 90 -12.70 -2.01 -11.63
N GLU A 91 -13.55 -2.83 -12.24
CA GLU A 91 -15.01 -2.76 -12.06
C GLU A 91 -15.40 -2.95 -10.58
N TYR A 92 -14.82 -3.93 -9.90
CA TYR A 92 -15.05 -4.16 -8.48
C TYR A 92 -14.64 -2.96 -7.63
N LEU A 93 -13.40 -2.48 -7.78
CA LEU A 93 -12.88 -1.35 -7.00
C LEU A 93 -13.74 -0.10 -7.23
N ARG A 94 -14.12 0.17 -8.48
CA ARG A 94 -15.00 1.29 -8.83
C ARG A 94 -16.37 1.18 -8.16
N SER A 95 -16.92 -0.03 -8.03
CA SER A 95 -18.20 -0.28 -7.35
C SER A 95 -18.19 0.00 -5.84
N ILE A 96 -17.01 -0.08 -5.20
CA ILE A 96 -16.84 0.11 -3.76
C ILE A 96 -16.16 1.45 -3.41
N GLU A 97 -15.73 2.22 -4.41
CA GLU A 97 -14.84 3.38 -4.23
C GLU A 97 -15.36 4.41 -3.23
N GLY A 98 -16.66 4.71 -3.25
CA GLY A 98 -17.26 5.64 -2.28
C GLY A 98 -17.20 5.13 -0.83
N GLN A 99 -17.30 3.82 -0.61
CA GLN A 99 -17.13 3.23 0.73
C GLN A 99 -15.65 3.21 1.14
N GLU A 100 -14.77 2.96 0.17
CA GLU A 100 -13.32 2.94 0.36
C GLU A 100 -12.78 4.32 0.72
N GLU A 101 -13.31 5.39 0.11
CA GLU A 101 -12.96 6.77 0.45
C GLU A 101 -13.24 7.08 1.92
N ILE A 102 -14.42 6.71 2.42
CA ILE A 102 -14.80 6.90 3.83
C ILE A 102 -13.84 6.11 4.74
N LYS A 103 -13.63 4.83 4.45
CA LYS A 103 -12.73 3.96 5.25
C LYS A 103 -11.27 4.45 5.24
N ARG A 104 -10.81 5.03 4.13
CA ARG A 104 -9.48 5.67 4.05
C ARG A 104 -9.42 6.91 4.93
N ALA A 105 -10.44 7.77 4.88
CA ALA A 105 -10.51 8.96 5.71
C ALA A 105 -10.53 8.61 7.21
N GLU A 106 -11.34 7.61 7.61
CA GLU A 106 -11.40 7.10 8.98
C GLU A 106 -10.03 6.54 9.43
N TYR A 107 -9.39 5.72 8.60
CA TYR A 107 -8.06 5.19 8.89
C TYR A 107 -7.03 6.31 9.06
N ASN A 108 -7.00 7.29 8.15
CA ASN A 108 -6.06 8.40 8.18
C ASN A 108 -6.22 9.23 9.45
N LEU A 109 -7.46 9.46 9.88
CA LEU A 109 -7.74 10.16 11.13
C LEU A 109 -7.22 9.37 12.34
N GLU A 110 -7.54 8.09 12.44
CA GLU A 110 -7.09 7.25 13.56
C GLU A 110 -5.57 7.07 13.56
N TYR A 111 -4.95 6.98 12.39
CA TYR A 111 -3.52 6.87 12.26
C TYR A 111 -2.81 8.17 12.67
N ALA A 112 -3.35 9.33 12.30
CA ALA A 112 -2.84 10.62 12.76
C ALA A 112 -2.91 10.75 14.29
N LYS A 113 -4.02 10.32 14.92
CA LYS A 113 -4.14 10.28 16.39
C LYS A 113 -3.09 9.37 17.02
N TYR A 114 -2.90 8.18 16.47
CA TYR A 114 -1.87 7.24 16.91
C TYR A 114 -0.46 7.85 16.80
N GLN A 115 -0.14 8.52 15.69
CA GLN A 115 1.15 9.20 15.52
C GLN A 115 1.38 10.30 16.56
N VAL A 116 0.37 11.13 16.84
CA VAL A 116 0.46 12.16 17.89
C VAL A 116 0.75 11.51 19.25
N TRP A 117 0.05 10.43 19.59
CA TRP A 117 0.26 9.71 20.84
C TRP A 117 1.68 9.12 20.95
N GLU A 118 2.16 8.45 19.90
CA GLU A 118 3.52 7.89 19.81
C GLU A 118 4.59 8.97 20.01
N TRP A 119 4.48 10.08 19.29
CA TRP A 119 5.46 11.16 19.36
C TRP A 119 5.44 11.88 20.71
N THR A 120 4.28 12.01 21.33
CA THR A 120 4.15 12.55 22.69
C THR A 120 4.89 11.68 23.70
N ASN A 121 4.73 10.35 23.62
CA ASN A 121 5.44 9.44 24.53
C ASN A 121 6.96 9.48 24.32
N LYS A 122 7.41 9.45 23.06
CA LYS A 122 8.85 9.57 22.74
C LYS A 122 9.44 10.87 23.27
N LEU A 123 8.72 11.99 23.16
CA LEU A 123 9.16 13.27 23.70
C LEU A 123 9.32 13.22 25.22
N ASN A 124 8.33 12.67 25.93
CA ASN A 124 8.37 12.52 27.38
C ASN A 124 9.54 11.62 27.83
N GLU A 125 9.81 10.54 27.10
CA GLU A 125 10.96 9.67 27.35
C GLU A 125 12.28 10.43 27.21
N TYR A 126 12.45 11.19 26.12
CA TYR A 126 13.66 11.98 25.90
C TYR A 126 13.84 13.09 26.92
N GLN A 127 12.76 13.78 27.32
CA GLN A 127 12.81 14.78 28.39
C GLN A 127 13.21 14.14 29.72
N GLY A 128 12.62 13.00 30.08
CA GLY A 128 12.99 12.28 31.30
C GLY A 128 14.44 11.79 31.33
N VAL A 129 15.03 11.45 30.16
CA VAL A 129 16.46 11.15 30.04
C VAL A 129 17.31 12.40 30.20
N PHE A 130 16.93 13.49 29.52
CA PHE A 130 17.63 14.77 29.58
C PHE A 130 17.69 15.35 31.00
N ASP A 131 16.57 15.32 31.72
CA ASP A 131 16.47 15.81 33.10
C ASP A 131 17.37 15.02 34.06
N LYS A 132 17.52 13.71 33.84
CA LYS A 132 18.43 12.88 34.64
C LYS A 132 19.89 13.22 34.40
N LEU A 133 20.28 13.37 33.13
CA LEU A 133 21.67 13.70 32.76
C LEU A 133 22.08 15.06 33.35
N THR A 134 21.22 16.07 33.25
CA THR A 134 21.49 17.42 33.79
C THR A 134 21.53 17.45 35.33
N ALA A 135 20.71 16.63 36.00
CA ALA A 135 20.73 16.50 37.46
C ALA A 135 21.98 15.78 38.00
N GLU A 136 22.61 14.91 37.23
CA GLU A 136 23.88 14.24 37.59
C GLU A 136 25.09 15.17 37.39
N GLU A 137 25.12 15.94 36.31
CA GLU A 137 26.17 16.95 36.08
C GLU A 137 26.17 18.06 37.14
N SER A 138 25.00 18.42 37.67
CA SER A 138 24.87 19.45 38.72
C SER A 138 25.34 18.99 40.11
N LYS A 139 25.71 17.70 40.28
CA LYS A 139 26.19 17.12 41.55
C LYS A 139 27.71 16.91 41.60
N LEU A 140 28.42 17.18 40.49
CA LEU A 140 29.88 17.12 40.37
C LEU A 140 30.49 18.52 40.56
#